data_AF-A0A7X8H2V1-F1
#
_entry.id   AF-A0A7X8H2V1-F1
#
_cell.length_a   1.000
_cell.length_b   1.000
_cell.length_c   1.000
_cell.angle_alpha   90.00
_cell.angle_beta   90.00
_cell.angle_gamma   90.00
#
_symmetry.space_group_name_H-M   'P 1'
#
loop_
_entity.id
_entity.type
_entity.pdbx_description
1 polymer ?
#
loop_
_entity_poly.entity_id
_entity_poly.type
_entity_poly.pdbx_seq_one_letter_code
_entity_poly.pdbx_strand_id
1 'polypeptide(L)'
;MKRFNRFYFGFLLGLILPSIFVWLYLKGFYPVELSFVEILKRLYPSVLLGKLMLLSIVPDLLMAFVFYKMDAFRLSSGTIVGGFPFLVASLFML
;
A
#
# COMPACT_ATOMS: atom_id res chain seq x y z
N MET A 1 -6.04 -31.71 2.38
CA MET A 1 -5.61 -30.49 1.65
C MET A 1 -5.01 -29.49 2.62
N LYS A 2 -3.72 -29.13 2.47
CA LYS A 2 -3.06 -28.13 3.33
C LYS A 2 -3.87 -26.83 3.27
N ARG A 3 -4.42 -26.39 4.42
CA ARG A 3 -5.06 -25.07 4.56
C ARG A 3 -4.05 -24.02 4.11
N PHE A 4 -4.22 -23.47 2.91
CA PHE A 4 -3.45 -22.31 2.46
C PHE A 4 -3.49 -21.26 3.57
N ASN A 5 -2.32 -20.81 4.02
CA ASN A 5 -2.27 -19.86 5.10
C ASN A 5 -2.82 -18.53 4.59
N ARG A 6 -4.04 -18.19 5.00
CA ARG A 6 -4.74 -16.95 4.62
C ARG A 6 -3.91 -15.69 4.92
N PHE A 7 -2.89 -15.80 5.77
CA PHE A 7 -1.87 -14.78 5.96
C PHE A 7 -1.23 -14.31 4.65
N TYR A 8 -0.78 -15.22 3.77
CA TYR A 8 -0.10 -14.82 2.54
C TYR A 8 -1.02 -14.06 1.59
N PHE A 9 -2.33 -14.36 1.60
CA PHE A 9 -3.31 -13.59 0.84
C PHE A 9 -3.46 -12.19 1.40
N GLY A 10 -3.56 -12.04 2.72
CA GLY A 10 -3.58 -10.73 3.36
C GLY A 10 -2.31 -9.93 3.06
N PHE A 11 -1.15 -10.58 3.16
CA PHE A 11 0.15 -9.98 2.86
C PHE A 11 0.28 -9.50 1.43
N LEU A 12 -0.11 -10.33 0.45
CA LEU A 12 -0.13 -9.92 -0.96
C LEU A 12 -1.10 -8.76 -1.20
N LEU A 13 -2.28 -8.78 -0.58
CA LEU A 13 -3.21 -7.65 -0.65
C LEU A 13 -2.59 -6.37 -0.10
N GLY A 14 -1.93 -6.42 1.07
CA GLY A 14 -1.26 -5.26 1.67
C GLY A 14 -0.05 -4.75 0.88
N LEU A 15 0.52 -5.54 -0.03
CA LEU A 15 1.58 -5.06 -0.93
C LEU A 15 1.00 -4.41 -2.20
N ILE A 16 -0.05 -5.02 -2.75
CA ILE A 16 -0.62 -4.65 -4.04
C ILE A 16 -1.48 -3.40 -3.90
N LEU A 17 -2.30 -3.32 -2.85
CA LEU A 17 -3.30 -2.28 -2.70
C LEU A 17 -2.66 -0.87 -2.57
N PRO A 18 -1.59 -0.65 -1.79
CA PRO A 18 -0.90 0.63 -1.76
C PRO A 18 -0.28 0.99 -3.12
N SER A 19 0.33 0.02 -3.81
CA SER A 19 0.92 0.21 -5.14
C SER A 19 -0.12 0.69 -6.16
N ILE A 20 -1.29 0.03 -6.18
CA ILE A 20 -2.41 0.40 -7.05
C ILE A 20 -2.93 1.80 -6.67
N PHE A 21 -3.07 2.09 -5.38
CA PHE A 21 -3.51 3.39 -4.91
C PHE A 21 -2.57 4.52 -5.39
N VAL A 22 -1.25 4.36 -5.24
CA VAL A 22 -0.25 5.34 -5.70
C VAL A 22 -0.37 5.55 -7.21
N TRP A 23 -0.52 4.47 -7.98
CA TRP A 23 -0.69 4.55 -9.43
C TRP A 23 -1.96 5.30 -9.84
N LEU A 24 -3.11 4.98 -9.24
CA LEU A 24 -4.37 5.65 -9.49
C LEU A 24 -4.32 7.12 -9.08
N TYR A 25 -3.71 7.41 -7.92
CA TYR A 25 -3.54 8.77 -7.42
C TYR A 25 -2.72 9.62 -8.38
N LEU A 26 -1.56 9.13 -8.82
CA LEU A 26 -0.71 9.89 -9.75
C LEU A 26 -1.37 10.05 -11.11
N LYS A 27 -2.04 9.02 -11.63
CA LYS A 27 -2.76 9.11 -12.91
C LYS A 27 -3.92 10.12 -12.87
N GLY A 28 -4.60 10.25 -11.72
CA GLY A 28 -5.74 11.15 -11.56
C GLY A 28 -5.36 12.58 -11.21
N PHE A 29 -4.32 12.77 -10.39
CA PHE A 29 -4.00 14.08 -9.79
C PHE A 29 -2.68 14.68 -10.26
N TYR A 30 -1.87 13.97 -11.05
CA TYR A 30 -0.61 14.49 -11.60
C TYR A 30 -0.75 14.70 -13.12
N PRO A 31 -1.13 15.91 -13.58
CA PRO A 31 -1.46 16.20 -14.98
C PRO A 31 -0.18 16.38 -15.83
N VAL A 32 0.63 15.33 -15.92
CA VAL A 32 1.85 15.33 -16.74
C VAL A 32 1.90 14.06 -17.58
N GLU A 33 2.23 14.20 -18.86
CA GLU A 33 2.44 13.10 -19.80
C GLU A 33 3.78 12.39 -19.54
N LEU A 34 3.93 11.82 -18.34
CA LEU A 34 5.09 11.03 -17.96
C LEU A 34 4.64 9.64 -17.58
N SER A 35 5.54 8.68 -17.81
CA SER A 35 5.32 7.33 -17.30
C SER A 35 5.32 7.32 -15.77
N PHE A 36 4.57 6.39 -15.18
CA PHE A 36 4.49 6.23 -13.72
C PHE A 36 5.88 6.14 -13.05
N VAL A 37 6.81 5.42 -13.69
CA VAL A 37 8.18 5.26 -13.21
C VAL A 37 8.96 6.57 -13.25
N GLU A 38 8.78 7.40 -14.28
CA GLU A 38 9.41 8.72 -14.36
C GLU A 38 8.87 9.67 -13.29
N ILE A 39 7.56 9.63 -13.02
CA ILE A 39 6.96 10.42 -11.93
C ILE A 39 7.56 9.98 -10.59
N LEU A 40 7.62 8.68 -10.31
CA LEU A 40 8.24 8.16 -9.09
C LEU A 40 9.72 8.57 -8.97
N LYS A 41 10.49 8.53 -10.04
CA LYS A 41 11.89 8.98 -10.06
C LYS A 41 12.03 10.48 -9.76
N ARG A 42 11.11 11.31 -10.26
CA ARG A 42 11.11 12.76 -9.98
C ARG A 42 10.69 13.07 -8.54
N LEU A 43 9.79 12.25 -7.99
CA LEU A 43 9.31 12.38 -6.62
C LEU A 43 10.28 11.78 -5.60
N TYR A 44 11.22 10.92 -6.02
CA TYR A 44 12.18 10.29 -5.11
C TYR A 44 13.52 11.06 -5.08
N PRO A 45 14.10 11.33 -3.90
CA PRO A 45 13.48 11.32 -2.58
C PRO A 45 12.82 12.69 -2.31
N SER A 46 11.54 12.69 -1.95
CA SER A 46 10.86 13.93 -1.53
C SER A 46 9.84 13.64 -0.43
N VAL A 47 9.61 14.66 0.40
CA VAL A 47 8.57 14.65 1.44
C VAL A 47 7.18 14.39 0.85
N LEU A 48 6.94 14.83 -0.39
CA LEU A 48 5.69 14.57 -1.08
C LEU A 48 5.49 13.07 -1.36
N LEU A 49 6.54 12.38 -1.81
CA LEU A 49 6.51 10.92 -2.00
C LEU A 49 6.28 10.19 -0.69
N GLY A 50 6.95 10.63 0.39
CA GLY A 50 6.72 10.09 1.73
C GLY A 50 5.26 10.18 2.15
N LYS A 51 4.66 11.38 2.05
CA LYS A 51 3.23 11.59 2.35
C LYS A 51 2.31 10.74 1.48
N LEU A 52 2.64 10.57 0.20
CA LEU A 52 1.87 9.72 -0.71
C LEU A 52 1.94 8.25 -0.31
N MET A 53 3.12 7.75 0.08
CA MET A 53 3.29 6.39 0.60
C MET A 53 2.51 6.21 1.90
N LEU A 54 2.51 7.18 2.81
CA LEU A 54 1.70 7.14 4.02
C LEU A 54 0.20 7.07 3.71
N LEU A 55 -0.27 7.91 2.79
CA LEU A 55 -1.66 7.93 2.35
C LEU A 55 -2.07 6.60 1.69
N SER A 56 -1.15 5.98 0.94
CA SER A 56 -1.41 4.72 0.23
C SER A 56 -1.69 3.52 1.13
N ILE A 57 -1.37 3.61 2.44
CA ILE A 57 -1.63 2.56 3.43
C ILE A 57 -3.07 2.65 3.97
N VAL A 58 -3.78 3.77 3.77
CA VAL A 58 -5.16 3.93 4.26
C VAL A 58 -6.11 2.84 3.73
N PRO A 59 -6.10 2.50 2.43
CA PRO A 59 -6.85 1.35 1.91
C PRO A 59 -6.54 0.02 2.64
N ASP A 60 -5.28 -0.23 3.02
CA ASP A 60 -4.89 -1.43 3.76
C ASP A 60 -5.50 -1.44 5.16
N LEU A 61 -5.50 -0.30 5.85
CA LEU A 61 -6.12 -0.18 7.17
C LEU A 61 -7.63 -0.44 7.10
N LEU A 62 -8.30 0.07 6.05
CA LEU A 62 -9.71 -0.21 5.81
C LEU A 62 -9.96 -1.71 5.55
N MET A 63 -9.14 -2.34 4.72
CA MET A 63 -9.25 -3.78 4.45
C MET A 63 -8.94 -4.64 5.68
N ALA A 64 -7.91 -4.26 6.46
CA ALA A 64 -7.58 -4.92 7.71
C ALA A 64 -8.73 -4.85 8.72
N PHE A 65 -9.43 -3.71 8.79
CA PHE A 65 -10.63 -3.54 9.61
C PHE A 65 -11.80 -4.41 9.14
N VAL A 66 -12.05 -4.48 7.82
CA VAL A 66 -13.07 -5.37 7.25
C VAL A 66 -12.77 -6.84 7.57
N PHE A 67 -11.52 -7.29 7.36
CA PHE A 67 -11.10 -8.65 7.70
C PHE A 67 -11.17 -8.95 9.19
N TYR A 68 -10.87 -7.96 10.03
CA TYR A 68 -11.01 -8.08 11.47
C TYR A 68 -12.48 -8.31 11.86
N LYS A 69 -13.41 -7.52 11.29
CA LYS A 69 -14.86 -7.67 11.53
C LYS A 69 -15.42 -9.02 11.05
N MET A 70 -14.78 -9.66 10.09
CA MET A 70 -15.16 -10.98 9.55
C MET A 70 -14.49 -12.16 10.29
N ASP A 71 -13.88 -11.91 11.46
CA ASP A 71 -13.10 -12.89 12.23
C ASP A 71 -11.94 -13.53 11.42
N ALA A 72 -11.48 -12.85 10.36
CA ALA A 72 -10.43 -13.33 9.48
C ALA A 72 -9.05 -12.79 9.91
N PHE A 73 -8.65 -13.07 11.15
CA PHE A 73 -7.45 -12.50 11.78
C PHE A 73 -6.17 -12.69 10.95
N ARG A 74 -6.00 -13.85 10.30
CA ARG A 74 -4.82 -14.11 9.46
C ARG A 74 -4.78 -13.21 8.22
N LEU A 75 -5.94 -12.89 7.62
CA LEU A 75 -5.99 -11.93 6.52
C LEU A 75 -5.67 -10.53 7.01
N SER A 76 -6.29 -10.10 8.12
CA SER A 76 -6.07 -8.78 8.71
C SER A 76 -4.60 -8.55 9.08
N SER A 77 -3.98 -9.48 9.81
CA SER A 77 -2.55 -9.41 10.15
C SER A 77 -1.65 -9.44 8.92
N GLY A 78 -1.98 -10.25 7.91
CA GLY A 78 -1.28 -10.25 6.63
C GLY A 78 -1.31 -8.88 5.97
N THR A 79 -2.49 -8.26 5.85
CA THR A 79 -2.67 -6.94 5.22
C THR A 79 -1.86 -5.86 5.94
N ILE A 80 -1.90 -5.83 7.27
CA ILE A 80 -1.11 -4.86 8.06
C ILE A 80 0.39 -5.04 7.80
N VAL A 81 0.90 -6.28 7.84
CA VAL A 81 2.32 -6.56 7.59
C VAL A 81 2.70 -6.24 6.14
N GLY A 82 1.79 -6.45 5.19
CA GLY A 82 1.99 -6.09 3.78
C GLY A 82 2.15 -4.59 3.55
N GLY A 83 1.47 -3.75 4.34
CA GLY A 83 1.58 -2.29 4.27
C GLY A 83 2.86 -1.72 4.91
N PHE A 84 3.60 -2.50 5.71
CA PHE A 84 4.80 -2.00 6.42
C PHE A 84 5.92 -1.49 5.50
N PRO A 85 6.26 -2.12 4.36
CA PRO A 85 7.25 -1.57 3.44
C PRO A 85 6.94 -0.14 2.99
N PHE A 86 5.66 0.19 2.77
CA PHE A 86 5.21 1.55 2.42
C PHE A 86 5.34 2.50 3.60
N LEU A 87 5.02 2.04 4.81
CA LEU A 87 5.17 2.84 6.03
C LEU A 87 6.65 3.17 6.27
N VAL A 88 7.50 2.15 6.21
CA VAL A 88 8.94 2.30 6.37
C VAL A 88 9.51 3.23 5.30
N ALA A 89 9.16 3.02 4.03
CA ALA A 89 9.56 3.90 2.94
C ALA A 89 9.11 5.35 3.16
N SER A 90 7.89 5.55 3.65
CA SER A 90 7.38 6.88 4.01
C SER A 90 8.22 7.54 5.10
N LEU A 91 8.53 6.81 6.18
CA LEU A 91 9.27 7.36 7.33
C LEU A 91 10.69 7.80 6.96
N PHE A 92 11.33 7.13 6.00
CA PHE A 92 12.66 7.53 5.50
C PHE A 92 12.65 8.76 4.58
N MET A 93 11.49 9.18 4.08
CA MET A 93 11.36 10.31 3.14
C MET A 93 10.70 11.56 3.77
N LEU A 94 10.16 11.44 4.98
CA LEU A 94 9.58 12.53 5.78
C LEU A 94 10.67 13.25 6.57
#